data_AF-A0AA41SL87-F1
#
_entry.id   AF-A0AA41SL87-F1
#
_cell.length_a   1.000
_cell.length_b   1.000
_cell.length_c   1.000
_cell.angle_alpha   90.00
_cell.angle_beta   90.00
_cell.angle_gamma   90.00
#
_symmetry.space_group_name_H-M   'P 1'
#
loop_
_entity.id
_entity.type
_entity.pdbx_description
1 polymer ?
#
loop_
_entity_poly.entity_id
_entity_poly.type
_entity_poly.pdbx_seq_one_letter_code
_entity_poly.pdbx_strand_id
1 'polypeptide(L)'
;AWGVRNITLLDSGRVAMSNPLRQSLYTLDDCLKGGKNKSEAAVESLKRIFPAVKAKSVVMAIPMPGHSVPDDDVNRVLQDCRDLQDLVASHDVVFLLTDTRESRWLPTLLCADSNKIAITAGLGFDSYVVMRHGAGPLTCSSDGNSEAEDILSTQIDNLSTEHVDGRLRLGCYFCNDVVAPIDSTANRTLDQQCTVTRPGLAPIASAIAVELLVGILHHPDGILAPGENATAGSASSEQPLGILPHQIRGSLSQFNQMTLVGHSSNYCTACSSTVVSEYRRRGMAFVLDAINKPTYLEDLTGLTELMKSMNTLDVDWDDEPDENAGDML
;
A
#
# COMPACT_ATOMS: atom_id res chain seq x y z
N ALA A 1 -20.25 -7.04 -10.55
CA ALA A 1 -21.24 -7.78 -9.73
C ALA A 1 -21.91 -6.85 -8.73
N TRP A 2 -21.17 -6.21 -7.81
CA TRP A 2 -21.66 -5.24 -6.81
C TRP A 2 -22.24 -3.90 -7.33
N GLY A 3 -22.57 -3.81 -8.63
CA GLY A 3 -23.24 -2.63 -9.17
C GLY A 3 -22.38 -1.37 -9.38
N VAL A 4 -21.07 -1.39 -9.13
CA VAL A 4 -20.14 -0.27 -9.40
C VAL A 4 -20.25 0.19 -10.85
N ARG A 5 -20.41 1.50 -11.06
CA ARG A 5 -20.67 2.10 -12.38
C ARG A 5 -19.52 2.87 -12.98
N ASN A 6 -18.73 3.59 -12.17
CA ASN A 6 -17.60 4.37 -12.65
C ASN A 6 -16.32 3.60 -12.35
N ILE A 7 -15.53 3.29 -13.38
CA ILE A 7 -14.26 2.58 -13.25
C ILE A 7 -13.25 3.28 -14.16
N THR A 8 -12.10 3.65 -13.61
CA THR A 8 -10.97 4.13 -14.41
C THR A 8 -9.82 3.15 -14.27
N LEU A 9 -9.30 2.68 -15.39
CA LEU A 9 -8.16 1.76 -15.44
C LEU A 9 -6.91 2.52 -15.90
N LEU A 10 -5.84 2.42 -15.12
CA LEU A 10 -4.54 3.01 -15.41
C LEU A 10 -3.52 1.89 -15.59
N ASP A 11 -2.93 1.81 -16.78
CA ASP A 11 -1.88 0.83 -17.11
C ASP A 11 -1.07 1.36 -18.31
N SER A 12 0.27 1.29 -18.25
CA SER A 12 1.16 1.72 -19.34
C SER A 12 1.50 0.59 -20.33
N GLY A 13 1.18 -0.65 -19.98
CA GLY A 13 1.55 -1.85 -20.69
C GLY A 13 0.64 -2.17 -21.87
N ARG A 14 1.16 -3.07 -22.72
CA ARG A 14 0.42 -3.67 -23.84
C ARG A 14 0.05 -5.12 -23.53
N VAL A 15 -1.04 -5.59 -24.14
CA VAL A 15 -1.48 -6.97 -24.01
C VAL A 15 -0.51 -7.88 -24.75
N ALA A 16 0.19 -8.74 -24.01
CA ALA A 16 1.12 -9.74 -24.53
C ALA A 16 0.44 -11.11 -24.71
N MET A 17 1.02 -11.99 -25.54
CA MET A 17 0.46 -13.32 -25.86
C MET A 17 0.22 -14.21 -24.63
N SER A 18 0.97 -14.01 -23.54
CA SER A 18 0.82 -14.76 -22.29
C SER A 18 -0.29 -14.23 -21.38
N ASN A 19 -0.81 -13.02 -21.64
CA ASN A 19 -1.76 -12.35 -20.75
C ASN A 19 -3.17 -12.96 -20.75
N PRO A 20 -3.80 -13.31 -21.89
CA PRO A 20 -5.19 -13.81 -21.91
C PRO A 20 -5.43 -15.06 -21.04
N LEU A 21 -4.39 -15.86 -20.77
CA LEU A 21 -4.48 -17.05 -19.92
C LEU A 21 -4.60 -16.73 -18.41
N ARG A 22 -4.30 -15.49 -18.00
CA ARG A 22 -4.21 -15.06 -16.59
C ARG A 22 -5.01 -13.79 -16.29
N GLN A 23 -5.27 -12.98 -17.32
CA GLN A 23 -5.91 -11.66 -17.21
C GLN A 23 -7.23 -11.72 -17.97
N SER A 24 -8.32 -11.85 -17.22
CA SER A 24 -9.66 -12.26 -17.72
C SER A 24 -10.38 -11.24 -18.61
N LEU A 25 -9.81 -10.04 -18.82
CA LEU A 25 -10.40 -9.01 -19.68
C LEU A 25 -9.84 -9.02 -21.10
N TYR A 26 -8.82 -9.83 -21.40
CA TYR A 26 -8.15 -9.82 -22.70
C TYR A 26 -8.41 -11.11 -23.49
N THR A 27 -8.46 -11.00 -24.81
CA THR A 27 -8.50 -12.15 -25.72
C THR A 27 -7.25 -12.20 -26.59
N LEU A 28 -7.10 -13.27 -27.38
CA LEU A 28 -6.01 -13.40 -28.35
C LEU A 28 -5.97 -12.23 -29.35
N ASP A 29 -7.14 -11.72 -29.75
CA ASP A 29 -7.24 -10.63 -30.72
C ASP A 29 -6.60 -9.34 -30.20
N ASP A 30 -6.63 -9.11 -28.88
CA ASP A 30 -6.02 -7.94 -28.26
C ASP A 30 -4.49 -8.01 -28.25
N CYS A 31 -3.89 -9.20 -28.45
CA CYS A 31 -2.45 -9.40 -28.58
C CYS A 31 -1.92 -9.12 -29.98
N LEU A 32 -2.78 -9.13 -31.00
CA LEU A 32 -2.37 -9.00 -32.40
C LEU A 32 -1.82 -7.58 -32.69
N LYS A 33 -1.06 -7.44 -33.78
CA LYS A 33 -0.52 -6.16 -34.27
C LYS A 33 0.31 -5.38 -33.22
N GLY A 34 1.07 -6.10 -32.40
CA GLY A 34 1.92 -5.51 -31.36
C GLY A 34 1.21 -5.27 -30.01
N GLY A 35 -0.02 -5.75 -29.86
CA GLY A 35 -0.78 -5.66 -28.61
C GLY A 35 -1.45 -4.30 -28.42
N LYS A 36 -2.74 -4.32 -28.07
CA LYS A 36 -3.46 -3.12 -27.62
C LYS A 36 -2.92 -2.64 -26.27
N ASN A 37 -3.14 -1.37 -25.94
CA ASN A 37 -2.90 -0.89 -24.58
C ASN A 37 -3.85 -1.64 -23.63
N LYS A 38 -3.33 -2.09 -22.49
CA LYS A 38 -4.08 -2.90 -21.52
C LYS A 38 -5.31 -2.18 -20.99
N SER A 39 -5.16 -0.94 -20.55
CA SER A 39 -6.27 -0.14 -20.00
C SER A 39 -7.39 0.05 -21.02
N GLU A 40 -7.06 0.32 -22.28
CA GLU A 40 -8.03 0.46 -23.38
C GLU A 40 -8.76 -0.86 -23.68
N ALA A 41 -8.02 -1.96 -23.87
CA ALA A 41 -8.60 -3.28 -24.13
C ALA A 41 -9.51 -3.74 -22.98
N ALA A 42 -9.12 -3.47 -21.74
CA ALA A 42 -9.92 -3.78 -20.56
C ALA A 42 -11.22 -2.97 -20.52
N VAL A 43 -11.19 -1.68 -20.87
CA VAL A 43 -12.40 -0.84 -20.98
C VAL A 43 -13.34 -1.34 -22.07
N GLU A 44 -12.81 -1.72 -23.24
CA GLU A 44 -13.61 -2.33 -24.32
C GLU A 44 -14.30 -3.61 -23.84
N SER A 45 -13.56 -4.46 -23.13
CA SER A 45 -14.07 -5.71 -22.55
C SER A 45 -15.16 -5.48 -21.50
N LEU A 46 -14.94 -4.54 -20.57
CA LEU A 46 -15.94 -4.15 -19.56
C LEU A 46 -17.24 -3.64 -20.20
N LYS A 47 -17.13 -2.79 -21.24
CA LYS A 47 -18.30 -2.28 -21.97
C LYS A 47 -19.02 -3.37 -22.77
N ARG A 48 -18.29 -4.39 -23.25
CA ARG A 48 -18.88 -5.57 -23.90
C ARG A 48 -19.68 -6.42 -22.91
N ILE A 49 -19.17 -6.59 -21.69
CA ILE A 49 -19.85 -7.34 -20.61
C ILE A 49 -21.07 -6.57 -20.11
N PHE A 50 -20.93 -5.26 -19.85
CA PHE A 50 -21.99 -4.43 -19.31
C PHE A 50 -21.96 -3.02 -19.92
N PRO A 51 -22.74 -2.75 -20.99
CA PRO A 51 -22.66 -1.48 -21.73
C PRO A 51 -22.94 -0.22 -20.91
N ALA A 52 -23.66 -0.33 -19.79
CA ALA A 52 -23.97 0.81 -18.92
C ALA A 52 -22.84 1.14 -17.92
N VAL A 53 -21.70 0.45 -17.96
CA VAL A 53 -20.51 0.83 -17.19
C VAL A 53 -19.88 2.11 -17.78
N LYS A 54 -19.62 3.08 -16.92
CA LYS A 54 -18.87 4.30 -17.24
C LYS A 54 -17.38 4.02 -17.02
N ALA A 55 -16.81 3.22 -17.91
CA ALA A 55 -15.40 2.83 -17.86
C ALA A 55 -14.52 3.77 -18.71
N LYS A 56 -13.39 4.22 -18.14
CA LYS A 56 -12.36 5.06 -18.78
C LYS A 56 -10.98 4.40 -18.67
N SER A 57 -10.12 4.66 -19.65
CA SER A 57 -8.73 4.18 -19.69
C SER A 57 -7.76 5.35 -19.63
N VAL A 58 -6.67 5.16 -18.90
CA VAL A 58 -5.52 6.05 -18.85
C VAL A 58 -4.28 5.22 -19.17
N VAL A 59 -3.52 5.62 -20.19
CA VAL A 59 -2.27 4.96 -20.59
C VAL A 59 -1.12 5.78 -20.04
N MET A 60 -0.64 5.42 -18.85
CA MET A 60 0.36 6.18 -18.11
C MET A 60 1.16 5.25 -17.20
N ALA A 61 2.46 5.49 -17.08
CA ALA A 61 3.31 4.79 -16.12
C ALA A 61 3.28 5.54 -14.79
N ILE A 62 3.31 4.83 -13.66
CA ILE A 62 3.42 5.46 -12.35
C ILE A 62 4.91 5.67 -12.05
N PRO A 63 5.37 6.91 -11.82
CA PRO A 63 6.76 7.16 -11.43
C PRO A 63 7.12 6.47 -10.12
N MET A 64 8.27 5.81 -10.09
CA MET A 64 8.70 4.94 -9.00
C MET A 64 9.91 5.54 -8.26
N PRO A 65 9.92 5.55 -6.92
CA PRO A 65 11.12 5.81 -6.13
C PRO A 65 12.33 4.98 -6.56
N GLY A 66 13.52 5.58 -6.49
CA GLY A 66 14.79 4.94 -6.83
C GLY A 66 15.10 4.84 -8.34
N HIS A 67 14.20 5.34 -9.20
CA HIS A 67 14.41 5.39 -10.64
C HIS A 67 14.67 6.84 -11.07
N SER A 68 15.94 7.22 -11.11
CA SER A 68 16.34 8.59 -11.45
C SER A 68 15.80 9.03 -12.80
N VAL A 69 15.14 10.19 -12.82
CA VAL A 69 14.55 10.80 -14.00
C VAL A 69 15.62 11.64 -14.69
N PRO A 70 15.91 11.40 -15.99
CA PRO A 70 16.78 12.27 -16.77
C PRO A 70 16.24 13.71 -16.80
N ASP A 71 17.13 14.71 -16.84
CA ASP A 71 16.73 16.13 -16.80
C ASP A 71 15.70 16.49 -17.90
N ASP A 72 15.84 15.90 -19.08
CA ASP A 72 14.94 16.11 -20.23
C ASP A 72 13.51 15.59 -19.98
N ASP A 73 13.34 14.61 -19.09
CA ASP A 73 12.06 13.94 -18.81
C ASP A 73 11.36 14.47 -17.55
N VAL A 74 12.01 15.33 -16.76
CA VAL A 74 11.49 15.83 -15.47
C VAL A 74 10.10 16.44 -15.62
N ASN A 75 9.90 17.30 -16.63
CA ASN A 75 8.61 17.95 -16.83
C ASN A 75 7.49 16.96 -17.17
N ARG A 76 7.82 15.90 -17.93
CA ARG A 76 6.86 14.85 -18.28
C ARG A 76 6.49 14.03 -17.05
N VAL A 77 7.47 13.59 -16.27
CA VAL A 77 7.24 12.82 -15.04
C VAL A 77 6.45 13.64 -14.02
N LEU A 78 6.75 14.92 -13.87
CA LEU A 78 5.97 15.81 -13.02
C LEU A 78 4.53 15.95 -13.49
N GLN A 79 4.29 15.94 -14.81
CA GLN A 79 2.92 15.94 -15.34
C GLN A 79 2.22 14.60 -15.05
N ASP A 80 2.88 13.46 -15.26
CA ASP A 80 2.34 12.14 -14.91
C ASP A 80 1.97 12.06 -13.41
N CYS A 81 2.79 12.64 -12.53
CA CYS A 81 2.49 12.75 -11.09
C CYS A 81 1.25 13.59 -10.79
N ARG A 82 1.05 14.70 -11.50
CA ARG A 82 -0.14 15.56 -11.35
C ARG A 82 -1.39 14.88 -11.90
N ASP A 83 -1.29 14.24 -13.05
CA ASP A 83 -2.40 13.49 -13.65
C ASP A 83 -2.83 12.35 -12.71
N LEU A 84 -1.88 11.66 -12.06
CA LEU A 84 -2.19 10.67 -11.02
C LEU A 84 -2.85 11.31 -9.79
N GLN A 85 -2.37 12.46 -9.32
CA GLN A 85 -2.99 13.21 -8.22
C GLN A 85 -4.44 13.56 -8.54
N ASP A 86 -4.71 14.08 -9.73
CA ASP A 86 -6.06 14.44 -10.17
C ASP A 86 -6.98 13.21 -10.26
N LEU A 87 -6.45 12.08 -10.75
CA LEU A 87 -7.19 10.81 -10.77
C LEU A 87 -7.52 10.32 -9.37
N VAL A 88 -6.58 10.36 -8.42
CA VAL A 88 -6.84 9.99 -7.02
C VAL A 88 -7.89 10.92 -6.41
N ALA A 89 -7.77 12.23 -6.63
CA ALA A 89 -8.71 13.21 -6.12
C ALA A 89 -10.14 13.00 -6.68
N SER A 90 -10.26 12.63 -7.97
CA SER A 90 -11.54 12.47 -8.66
C SER A 90 -12.27 11.15 -8.36
N HIS A 91 -11.65 10.21 -7.65
CA HIS A 91 -12.24 8.92 -7.31
C HIS A 91 -12.42 8.78 -5.79
N ASP A 92 -13.39 7.96 -5.37
CA ASP A 92 -13.65 7.71 -3.94
C ASP A 92 -12.75 6.60 -3.37
N VAL A 93 -12.35 5.66 -4.23
CA VAL A 93 -11.63 4.44 -3.88
C VAL A 93 -10.53 4.19 -4.90
N VAL A 94 -9.34 3.81 -4.43
CA VAL A 94 -8.19 3.46 -5.24
C VAL A 94 -7.75 2.02 -4.94
N PHE A 95 -7.71 1.18 -5.96
CA PHE A 95 -7.11 -0.15 -5.87
C PHE A 95 -5.67 -0.11 -6.38
N LEU A 96 -4.72 -0.44 -5.51
CA LEU A 96 -3.29 -0.51 -5.82
C LEU A 96 -2.96 -1.95 -6.20
N LEU A 97 -3.09 -2.24 -7.51
CA LEU A 97 -2.93 -3.56 -8.12
C LEU A 97 -1.67 -3.65 -9.01
N THR A 98 -0.70 -2.77 -8.75
CA THR A 98 0.55 -2.72 -9.51
C THR A 98 1.46 -3.88 -9.14
N ASP A 99 2.39 -4.18 -10.05
CA ASP A 99 3.26 -5.35 -10.00
C ASP A 99 4.49 -5.17 -9.10
N THR A 100 4.88 -3.94 -8.80
CA THR A 100 6.03 -3.65 -7.94
C THR A 100 5.62 -2.93 -6.67
N ARG A 101 6.46 -3.04 -5.65
CA ARG A 101 6.31 -2.29 -4.41
C ARG A 101 6.45 -0.78 -4.67
N GLU A 102 7.43 -0.37 -5.46
CA GLU A 102 7.81 1.02 -5.69
C GLU A 102 6.69 1.80 -6.39
N SER A 103 6.00 1.16 -7.35
CA SER A 103 4.85 1.76 -8.05
C SER A 103 3.64 2.00 -7.14
N ARG A 104 3.56 1.37 -5.96
CA ARG A 104 2.50 1.61 -4.98
C ARG A 104 2.75 2.85 -4.12
N TRP A 105 3.98 3.37 -4.08
CA TRP A 105 4.36 4.43 -3.14
C TRP A 105 3.58 5.73 -3.39
N LEU A 106 3.66 6.28 -4.60
CA LEU A 106 3.02 7.56 -4.92
C LEU A 106 1.48 7.49 -4.77
N PRO A 107 0.77 6.47 -5.30
CA PRO A 107 -0.66 6.31 -5.00
C PRO A 107 -0.97 6.21 -3.50
N THR A 108 -0.13 5.53 -2.71
CA THR A 108 -0.32 5.42 -1.25
C THR A 108 -0.21 6.78 -0.57
N LEU A 109 0.82 7.56 -0.91
CA LEU A 109 1.01 8.92 -0.40
C LEU A 109 -0.19 9.80 -0.73
N LEU A 110 -0.63 9.80 -2.00
CA LEU A 110 -1.75 10.62 -2.46
C LEU A 110 -3.07 10.24 -1.75
N CYS A 111 -3.32 8.94 -1.56
CA CYS A 111 -4.50 8.48 -0.83
C CYS A 111 -4.44 8.84 0.66
N ALA A 112 -3.26 8.77 1.28
CA ALA A 112 -3.08 9.20 2.66
C ALA A 112 -3.31 10.72 2.79
N ASP A 113 -2.74 11.53 1.91
CA ASP A 113 -2.92 12.98 1.94
C ASP A 113 -4.39 13.40 1.81
N SER A 114 -5.09 12.79 0.84
CA SER A 114 -6.48 13.13 0.48
C SER A 114 -7.54 12.28 1.19
N ASN A 115 -7.15 11.43 2.14
CA ASN A 115 -8.02 10.52 2.90
C ASN A 115 -8.94 9.65 2.01
N LYS A 116 -8.40 9.10 0.93
CA LYS A 116 -9.11 8.19 0.02
C LYS A 116 -9.00 6.75 0.50
N ILE A 117 -10.05 5.96 0.28
CA ILE A 117 -10.01 4.53 0.57
C ILE A 117 -9.03 3.88 -0.39
N ALA A 118 -7.93 3.35 0.14
CA ALA A 118 -6.93 2.62 -0.63
C ALA A 118 -6.92 1.14 -0.24
N ILE A 119 -6.97 0.26 -1.24
CA ILE A 119 -6.86 -1.19 -1.06
C ILE A 119 -5.70 -1.70 -1.90
N THR A 120 -4.74 -2.35 -1.25
CA THR A 120 -3.62 -3.02 -1.94
C THR A 120 -3.88 -4.51 -2.02
N ALA A 121 -3.63 -5.09 -3.19
CA ALA A 121 -3.49 -6.52 -3.36
C ALA A 121 -2.10 -6.81 -3.94
N GLY A 122 -1.31 -7.61 -3.21
CA GLY A 122 0.01 -8.07 -3.62
C GLY A 122 0.03 -9.59 -3.75
N LEU A 123 0.75 -10.09 -4.74
CA LEU A 123 0.84 -11.52 -5.04
C LEU A 123 2.30 -11.99 -4.95
N GLY A 124 2.50 -13.10 -4.26
CA GLY A 124 3.72 -13.91 -4.34
C GLY A 124 3.51 -15.13 -5.23
N PHE A 125 4.46 -16.07 -5.20
CA PHE A 125 4.38 -17.30 -5.98
C PHE A 125 3.16 -18.17 -5.59
N ASP A 126 3.01 -18.45 -4.29
CA ASP A 126 1.96 -19.29 -3.70
C ASP A 126 1.16 -18.59 -2.59
N SER A 127 1.43 -17.32 -2.33
CA SER A 127 0.81 -16.50 -1.28
C SER A 127 0.27 -15.18 -1.83
N TYR A 128 -0.60 -14.53 -1.06
CA TYR A 128 -1.14 -13.21 -1.37
C TYR A 128 -1.32 -12.37 -0.10
N VAL A 129 -1.33 -11.05 -0.28
CA VAL A 129 -1.76 -10.07 0.72
C VAL A 129 -2.85 -9.19 0.12
N VAL A 130 -3.92 -8.97 0.88
CA VAL A 130 -4.92 -7.95 0.59
C VAL A 130 -5.10 -7.12 1.84
N MET A 131 -4.99 -5.79 1.71
CA MET A 131 -5.18 -4.91 2.86
C MET A 131 -5.82 -3.59 2.48
N ARG A 132 -6.59 -3.04 3.40
CA ARG A 132 -7.07 -1.65 3.34
C ARG A 132 -6.10 -0.76 4.09
N HIS A 133 -5.84 0.43 3.57
CA HIS A 133 -4.96 1.38 4.25
C HIS A 133 -5.76 2.13 5.31
N GLY A 134 -5.10 2.50 6.42
CA GLY A 134 -5.69 3.45 7.36
C GLY A 134 -5.82 4.85 6.78
N ALA A 135 -6.65 5.67 7.42
CA ALA A 135 -6.75 7.09 7.10
C ALA A 135 -5.38 7.79 7.19
N GLY A 136 -5.23 8.91 6.48
CA GLY A 136 -4.07 9.78 6.59
C GLY A 136 -4.04 10.60 7.88
N PRO A 137 -2.91 11.25 8.18
CA PRO A 137 -2.82 12.18 9.30
C PRO A 137 -3.72 13.39 9.03
N LEU A 138 -4.61 13.69 9.98
CA LEU A 138 -5.45 14.88 9.94
C LEU A 138 -4.58 16.12 10.13
N THR A 139 -4.90 17.20 9.44
CA THR A 139 -4.28 18.50 9.70
C THR A 139 -4.87 19.06 10.98
N CYS A 140 -4.08 19.12 12.06
CA CYS A 140 -4.40 19.97 13.21
C CYS A 140 -4.42 21.42 12.72
N SER A 141 -5.62 21.95 12.48
CA SER A 141 -5.80 23.38 12.23
C SER A 141 -5.66 24.04 13.59
N SER A 142 -4.47 24.57 13.91
CA SER A 142 -4.27 25.41 15.08
C SER A 142 -4.92 26.78 14.86
N ASP A 143 -6.25 26.79 14.79
CA ASP A 143 -7.05 28.01 14.93
C ASP A 143 -7.35 28.22 16.41
N GLY A 144 -6.46 28.97 17.08
CA GLY A 144 -6.67 29.40 18.46
C GLY A 144 -5.38 29.84 19.12
N ASN A 145 -5.15 31.16 19.15
CA ASN A 145 -4.13 31.87 19.92
C ASN A 145 -3.72 31.18 21.23
N SER A 146 -2.42 30.98 21.45
CA SER A 146 -1.74 31.27 22.72
C SER A 146 -0.23 31.18 22.53
N GLU A 147 0.44 32.31 22.78
CA GLU A 147 1.88 32.39 23.00
C GLU A 147 2.26 31.54 24.22
N ALA A 148 2.98 30.45 23.99
CA ALA A 148 3.81 29.77 24.98
C ALA A 148 4.81 28.89 24.21
N GLU A 149 5.88 29.52 23.73
CA GLU A 149 7.07 28.78 23.31
C GLU A 149 7.72 28.12 24.53
N ASP A 150 8.33 26.96 24.22
CA ASP A 150 9.32 26.22 24.99
C ASP A 150 8.80 25.17 26.00
N ILE A 151 9.29 23.93 25.83
CA ILE A 151 9.11 22.68 26.63
C ILE A 151 8.27 21.54 25.99
N LEU A 152 7.46 21.76 24.94
CA LEU A 152 6.57 20.69 24.40
C LEU A 152 7.08 19.96 23.15
N SER A 153 8.39 19.88 22.90
CA SER A 153 8.91 19.21 21.69
C SER A 153 9.01 17.67 21.81
N THR A 154 9.01 17.12 23.03
CA THR A 154 9.20 15.67 23.27
C THR A 154 7.90 14.88 23.50
N GLN A 155 6.74 15.55 23.54
CA GLN A 155 5.43 14.91 23.72
C GLN A 155 4.59 14.86 22.43
N ILE A 156 5.07 15.46 21.34
CA ILE A 156 4.34 15.54 20.06
C ILE A 156 4.43 14.22 19.26
N ASP A 157 5.48 13.42 19.45
CA ASP A 157 5.69 12.20 18.64
C ASP A 157 4.70 11.07 18.93
N ASN A 158 4.09 11.04 20.12
CA ASN A 158 3.09 10.01 20.48
C ASN A 158 1.66 10.41 20.12
N LEU A 159 1.38 11.68 19.81
CA LEU A 159 0.02 12.13 19.49
C LEU A 159 -0.37 11.93 18.01
N SER A 160 0.60 11.76 17.09
CA SER A 160 0.31 11.67 15.65
C SER A 160 -0.17 10.30 15.14
N THR A 161 -0.04 9.25 15.97
CA THR A 161 -0.55 7.89 15.69
C THR A 161 -1.92 7.63 16.30
N GLU A 162 -2.33 8.46 17.26
CA GLU A 162 -3.61 8.40 17.96
C GLU A 162 -4.64 9.32 17.29
N HIS A 163 -5.82 8.79 16.99
CA HIS A 163 -6.96 9.60 16.55
C HIS A 163 -7.58 10.36 17.74
N VAL A 164 -8.42 11.36 17.47
CA VAL A 164 -9.15 12.18 18.46
C VAL A 164 -9.93 11.36 19.52
N ASP A 165 -10.17 10.07 19.27
CA ASP A 165 -10.87 9.12 20.17
C ASP A 165 -9.90 8.15 20.90
N GLY A 166 -8.59 8.42 20.92
CA GLY A 166 -7.57 7.53 21.50
C GLY A 166 -7.33 6.22 20.73
N ARG A 167 -7.86 6.11 19.51
CA ARG A 167 -7.73 4.91 18.66
C ARG A 167 -6.51 5.01 17.75
N LEU A 168 -5.71 3.94 17.71
CA LEU A 168 -4.55 3.84 16.82
C LEU A 168 -4.98 3.70 15.36
N ARG A 169 -4.42 4.56 14.51
CA ARG A 169 -4.66 4.55 13.06
C ARG A 169 -4.07 3.29 12.41
N LEU A 170 -4.79 2.72 11.44
CA LEU A 170 -4.28 1.55 10.72
C LEU A 170 -3.09 1.91 9.82
N GLY A 171 -2.19 0.95 9.64
CA GLY A 171 -1.03 1.10 8.77
C GLY A 171 -1.40 1.16 7.28
N CYS A 172 -0.47 1.66 6.47
CA CYS A 172 -0.50 1.44 5.02
C CYS A 172 0.39 0.25 4.65
N TYR A 173 0.48 -0.05 3.34
CA TYR A 173 1.34 -1.12 2.83
C TYR A 173 2.81 -1.00 3.29
N PHE A 174 3.33 0.22 3.35
CA PHE A 174 4.72 0.55 3.72
C PHE A 174 4.97 0.59 5.24
N CYS A 175 3.94 0.46 6.08
CA CYS A 175 4.15 0.32 7.53
C CYS A 175 4.71 -1.05 7.91
N ASN A 176 4.48 -2.07 7.08
CA ASN A 176 4.96 -3.43 7.35
C ASN A 176 6.49 -3.54 7.40
N ASP A 177 7.21 -2.62 6.77
CA ASP A 177 8.69 -2.59 6.76
C ASP A 177 9.30 -2.24 8.10
N VAL A 178 8.59 -1.46 8.90
CA VAL A 178 9.05 -1.02 10.22
C VAL A 178 8.76 -2.09 11.28
N VAL A 179 7.83 -3.01 10.99
CA VAL A 179 7.23 -3.93 11.97
C VAL A 179 7.76 -5.37 11.83
N ALA A 180 8.65 -5.65 10.88
CA ALA A 180 9.13 -7.01 10.63
C ALA A 180 10.56 -7.24 11.15
N PRO A 181 10.75 -7.62 12.42
CA PRO A 181 11.76 -8.61 12.74
C PRO A 181 11.19 -9.99 12.38
N ILE A 182 12.05 -10.88 11.87
CA ILE A 182 11.80 -12.32 11.61
C ILE A 182 11.32 -12.64 10.17
N ASP A 183 12.28 -13.16 9.40
CA ASP A 183 12.22 -13.82 8.10
C ASP A 183 11.84 -12.99 6.84
N SER A 184 12.70 -12.01 6.52
CA SER A 184 12.62 -11.15 5.34
C SER A 184 12.85 -11.87 4.00
N THR A 185 13.34 -13.11 4.01
CA THR A 185 13.70 -13.83 2.78
C THR A 185 12.48 -14.44 2.07
N ALA A 186 11.49 -14.95 2.80
CA ALA A 186 10.25 -15.48 2.23
C ALA A 186 9.31 -14.35 1.74
N ASN A 187 9.23 -13.25 2.50
CA ASN A 187 8.39 -12.09 2.16
C ASN A 187 8.94 -11.27 0.98
N ARG A 188 10.24 -11.38 0.65
CA ARG A 188 10.83 -10.74 -0.55
C ARG A 188 10.21 -11.23 -1.86
N THR A 189 9.65 -12.44 -1.89
CA THR A 189 9.00 -12.96 -3.11
C THR A 189 7.65 -12.32 -3.41
N LEU A 190 7.03 -11.68 -2.41
CA LEU A 190 5.81 -10.91 -2.56
C LEU A 190 6.14 -9.66 -3.38
N ASP A 191 5.48 -9.48 -4.53
CA ASP A 191 5.71 -8.40 -5.51
C ASP A 191 7.00 -8.43 -6.33
N GLN A 192 7.87 -9.44 -6.21
CA GLN A 192 9.10 -9.51 -7.03
C GLN A 192 8.98 -10.35 -8.32
N GLN A 193 7.88 -11.11 -8.51
CA GLN A 193 7.72 -12.01 -9.66
C GLN A 193 6.25 -12.20 -10.10
N CYS A 194 5.59 -11.12 -10.52
CA CYS A 194 4.15 -11.12 -10.88
C CYS A 194 3.74 -12.04 -12.05
N THR A 195 4.68 -12.60 -12.82
CA THR A 195 4.39 -13.54 -13.93
C THR A 195 4.43 -15.01 -13.53
N VAL A 196 5.05 -15.35 -12.39
CA VAL A 196 5.18 -16.72 -11.89
C VAL A 196 4.36 -16.86 -10.62
N THR A 197 3.05 -16.66 -10.74
CA THR A 197 2.11 -16.90 -9.64
C THR A 197 1.20 -18.07 -9.96
N ARG A 198 0.80 -18.84 -8.93
CA ARG A 198 -0.20 -19.90 -9.09
C ARG A 198 -1.52 -19.25 -9.58
N PRO A 199 -2.13 -19.71 -10.70
CA PRO A 199 -3.26 -19.02 -11.32
C PRO A 199 -4.49 -18.79 -10.41
N GLY A 200 -4.66 -19.60 -9.36
CA GLY A 200 -5.76 -19.42 -8.39
C GLY A 200 -5.62 -18.22 -7.47
N LEU A 201 -4.42 -17.64 -7.29
CA LEU A 201 -4.19 -16.54 -6.35
C LEU A 201 -4.87 -15.25 -6.77
N ALA A 202 -4.74 -14.85 -8.03
CA ALA A 202 -5.26 -13.57 -8.50
C ALA A 202 -6.80 -13.48 -8.36
N PRO A 203 -7.60 -14.51 -8.73
CA PRO A 203 -9.03 -14.50 -8.44
C PRO A 203 -9.38 -14.42 -6.95
N ILE A 204 -8.65 -15.15 -6.08
CA ILE A 204 -8.87 -15.15 -4.63
C ILE A 204 -8.61 -13.75 -4.06
N ALA A 205 -7.43 -13.18 -4.34
CA ALA A 205 -7.06 -11.84 -3.87
C ALA A 205 -8.01 -10.77 -4.42
N SER A 206 -8.44 -10.88 -5.68
CA SER A 206 -9.39 -9.95 -6.29
C SER A 206 -10.76 -10.00 -5.61
N ALA A 207 -11.26 -11.20 -5.30
CA ALA A 207 -12.53 -11.36 -4.59
C ALA A 207 -12.44 -10.72 -3.19
N ILE A 208 -11.38 -11.04 -2.45
CA ILE A 208 -11.16 -10.49 -1.10
C ILE A 208 -11.04 -8.96 -1.14
N ALA A 209 -10.33 -8.39 -2.11
CA ALA A 209 -10.16 -6.95 -2.22
C ALA A 209 -11.50 -6.23 -2.47
N VAL A 210 -12.37 -6.81 -3.30
CA VAL A 210 -13.70 -6.26 -3.57
C VAL A 210 -14.61 -6.41 -2.35
N GLU A 211 -14.64 -7.56 -1.69
CA GLU A 211 -15.44 -7.74 -0.47
C GLU A 211 -14.97 -6.82 0.66
N LEU A 212 -13.65 -6.61 0.79
CA LEU A 212 -13.10 -5.68 1.77
C LEU A 212 -13.58 -4.24 1.53
N LEU A 213 -13.63 -3.81 0.26
CA LEU A 213 -14.22 -2.51 -0.08
C LEU A 213 -15.68 -2.43 0.37
N VAL A 214 -16.49 -3.42 0.01
CA VAL A 214 -17.92 -3.40 0.35
C VAL A 214 -18.10 -3.37 1.87
N GLY A 215 -17.28 -4.09 2.63
CA GLY A 215 -17.24 -4.03 4.09
C GLY A 215 -16.94 -2.62 4.61
N ILE A 216 -15.92 -1.94 4.08
CA ILE A 216 -15.60 -0.55 4.46
C ILE A 216 -16.80 0.37 4.22
N LEU A 217 -17.47 0.24 3.06
CA LEU A 217 -18.58 1.11 2.69
C LEU A 217 -19.84 0.90 3.55
N HIS A 218 -19.99 -0.26 4.17
CA HIS A 218 -21.11 -0.56 5.08
C HIS A 218 -20.77 -0.31 6.55
N HIS A 219 -19.49 -0.11 6.87
CA HIS A 219 -19.06 0.20 8.23
C HIS A 219 -19.39 1.67 8.56
N PRO A 220 -20.01 1.97 9.73
CA PRO A 220 -20.37 3.35 10.10
C PRO A 220 -19.18 4.32 10.09
N ASP A 221 -18.02 3.85 10.58
CA ASP A 221 -16.77 4.63 10.59
C ASP A 221 -16.02 4.68 9.24
N GLY A 222 -16.47 3.95 8.21
CA GLY A 222 -15.84 3.95 6.88
C GLY A 222 -14.33 3.71 6.90
N ILE A 223 -13.55 4.66 6.36
CA ILE A 223 -12.07 4.59 6.34
C ILE A 223 -11.44 4.57 7.75
N LEU A 224 -12.14 5.10 8.75
CA LEU A 224 -11.68 5.14 10.15
C LEU A 224 -12.00 3.86 10.92
N ALA A 225 -12.66 2.89 10.28
CA ALA A 225 -13.04 1.63 10.92
C ALA A 225 -11.82 0.87 11.49
N PRO A 226 -11.89 0.37 12.74
CA PRO A 226 -10.82 -0.41 13.34
C PRO A 226 -10.64 -1.75 12.61
N GLY A 227 -9.43 -2.32 12.68
CA GLY A 227 -9.16 -3.64 12.13
C GLY A 227 -9.67 -4.73 13.05
N GLU A 228 -10.52 -5.62 12.55
CA GLU A 228 -11.06 -6.75 13.32
C GLU A 228 -10.33 -8.07 12.99
N ASN A 229 -10.17 -8.95 13.98
CA ASN A 229 -9.55 -10.27 13.82
C ASN A 229 -10.55 -11.39 14.13
N ALA A 230 -10.48 -12.48 13.37
CA ALA A 230 -11.39 -13.62 13.55
C ALA A 230 -11.17 -14.42 14.85
N THR A 231 -10.03 -14.26 15.53
CA THR A 231 -9.63 -15.04 16.71
C THR A 231 -10.10 -14.46 18.04
N ALA A 232 -10.58 -13.22 18.06
CA ALA A 232 -11.24 -12.69 19.23
C ALA A 232 -12.66 -13.28 19.27
N GLY A 233 -12.96 -14.11 20.26
CA GLY A 233 -14.32 -14.61 20.54
C GLY A 233 -15.34 -13.52 20.91
N SER A 234 -15.10 -12.27 20.50
CA SER A 234 -16.09 -11.21 20.46
C SER A 234 -17.12 -11.59 19.40
N ALA A 235 -18.30 -11.96 19.90
CA ALA A 235 -19.53 -12.05 19.13
C ALA A 235 -19.58 -10.96 18.07
N SER A 236 -19.86 -11.40 16.83
CA SER A 236 -20.34 -10.60 15.71
C SER A 236 -20.35 -9.10 15.99
N SER A 237 -19.42 -8.34 15.41
CA SER A 237 -19.80 -6.98 15.06
C SER A 237 -21.14 -7.12 14.33
N GLU A 238 -22.18 -6.38 14.73
CA GLU A 238 -23.54 -6.47 14.15
C GLU A 238 -23.56 -5.99 12.68
N GLN A 239 -22.43 -6.13 11.99
CA GLN A 239 -22.23 -5.73 10.63
C GLN A 239 -22.83 -6.79 9.71
N PRO A 240 -23.64 -6.36 8.73
CA PRO A 240 -24.40 -7.28 7.88
C PRO A 240 -23.50 -8.16 7.00
N LEU A 241 -22.21 -7.84 6.86
CA LEU A 241 -21.25 -8.52 5.99
C LEU A 241 -20.12 -9.22 6.75
N GLY A 242 -20.22 -9.34 8.08
CA GLY A 242 -19.19 -9.94 8.92
C GLY A 242 -18.09 -8.97 9.33
N ILE A 243 -16.95 -9.52 9.77
CA ILE A 243 -15.85 -8.72 10.30
C ILE A 243 -15.17 -7.85 9.24
N LEU A 244 -14.60 -6.72 9.68
CA LEU A 244 -13.81 -5.84 8.81
C LEU A 244 -12.30 -5.88 9.13
N PRO A 245 -11.55 -6.84 8.55
CA PRO A 245 -10.12 -6.96 8.82
C PRO A 245 -9.31 -5.80 8.25
N HIS A 246 -8.12 -5.58 8.79
CA HIS A 246 -7.14 -4.65 8.22
C HIS A 246 -6.36 -5.32 7.09
N GLN A 247 -5.67 -6.43 7.38
CA GLN A 247 -4.91 -7.21 6.40
C GLN A 247 -5.39 -8.65 6.38
N ILE A 248 -5.44 -9.24 5.19
CA ILE A 248 -5.69 -10.66 4.95
C ILE A 248 -4.49 -11.21 4.20
N ARG A 249 -3.84 -12.22 4.77
CA ARG A 249 -2.76 -12.97 4.12
C ARG A 249 -3.19 -14.40 3.94
N GLY A 250 -2.93 -14.97 2.77
CA GLY A 250 -3.24 -16.37 2.51
C GLY A 250 -2.11 -17.09 1.81
N SER A 251 -2.06 -18.40 2.03
CA SER A 251 -1.11 -19.30 1.38
C SER A 251 -1.86 -20.48 0.76
N LEU A 252 -1.59 -20.75 -0.52
CA LEU A 252 -2.10 -21.93 -1.23
C LEU A 252 -1.23 -23.16 -1.02
N SER A 253 -0.01 -23.05 -0.49
CA SER A 253 0.76 -24.22 -0.09
C SER A 253 0.21 -24.81 1.20
N GLN A 254 -0.24 -23.96 2.12
CA GLN A 254 -0.81 -24.36 3.41
C GLN A 254 -2.35 -24.38 3.42
N PHE A 255 -2.99 -23.89 2.36
CA PHE A 255 -4.45 -23.72 2.26
C PHE A 255 -5.04 -22.98 3.48
N ASN A 256 -4.34 -21.95 3.96
CA ASN A 256 -4.74 -21.15 5.10
C ASN A 256 -4.91 -19.67 4.73
N GLN A 257 -5.65 -18.96 5.58
CA GLN A 257 -5.88 -17.52 5.51
C GLN A 257 -5.86 -16.96 6.93
N MET A 258 -5.13 -15.87 7.14
CA MET A 258 -4.99 -15.19 8.42
C MET A 258 -5.35 -13.71 8.30
N THR A 259 -5.95 -13.17 9.35
CA THR A 259 -6.21 -11.73 9.50
C THR A 259 -5.16 -11.12 10.42
N LEU A 260 -4.64 -9.95 10.06
CA LEU A 260 -3.66 -9.22 10.84
C LEU A 260 -4.07 -7.75 10.95
N VAL A 261 -3.70 -7.13 12.06
CA VAL A 261 -3.88 -5.70 12.29
C VAL A 261 -2.51 -5.07 12.55
N GLY A 262 -2.04 -4.28 11.59
CA GLY A 262 -0.91 -3.37 11.76
C GLY A 262 -1.37 -1.92 11.98
N HIS A 263 -0.63 -1.16 12.77
CA HIS A 263 -0.90 0.26 12.99
C HIS A 263 0.07 1.14 12.20
N SER A 264 -0.29 2.41 12.03
CA SER A 264 0.59 3.39 11.38
C SER A 264 1.83 3.63 12.21
N SER A 265 2.99 3.71 11.56
CA SER A 265 4.27 4.01 12.20
C SER A 265 4.74 5.43 11.84
N ASN A 266 5.37 6.10 12.80
CA ASN A 266 6.03 7.40 12.58
C ASN A 266 7.20 7.28 11.58
N TYR A 267 7.83 6.11 11.49
CA TYR A 267 8.94 5.84 10.57
C TYR A 267 8.48 5.46 9.15
N CYS A 268 7.17 5.38 8.89
CA CYS A 268 6.64 4.94 7.61
C CYS A 268 6.98 5.94 6.49
N THR A 269 7.55 5.44 5.40
CA THR A 269 7.98 6.22 4.22
C THR A 269 6.83 6.70 3.31
N ALA A 270 5.57 6.40 3.66
CA ALA A 270 4.40 6.78 2.87
C ALA A 270 3.29 7.50 3.67
N CYS A 271 2.85 6.96 4.81
CA CYS A 271 1.67 7.50 5.53
C CYS A 271 1.97 8.17 6.88
N SER A 272 3.25 8.34 7.24
CA SER A 272 3.64 9.06 8.46
C SER A 272 3.24 10.53 8.40
N SER A 273 3.04 11.15 9.56
CA SER A 273 2.77 12.58 9.66
C SER A 273 3.88 13.41 9.02
N THR A 274 5.14 13.03 9.20
CA THR A 274 6.31 13.68 8.61
C THR A 274 6.24 13.69 7.09
N VAL A 275 6.02 12.53 6.46
CA VAL A 275 5.96 12.40 5.00
C VAL A 275 4.78 13.17 4.41
N VAL A 276 3.59 13.01 4.99
CA VAL A 276 2.39 13.69 4.48
C VAL A 276 2.50 15.21 4.66
N SER A 277 3.04 15.69 5.77
CA SER A 277 3.25 17.13 6.01
C SER A 277 4.28 17.72 5.05
N GLU A 278 5.36 17.00 4.77
CA GLU A 278 6.38 17.43 3.82
C GLU A 278 5.85 17.48 2.38
N TYR A 279 5.02 16.51 1.99
CA TYR A 279 4.30 16.53 0.72
C TYR A 279 3.35 17.74 0.63
N ARG A 280 2.55 18.00 1.67
CA ARG A 280 1.65 19.17 1.72
C ARG A 280 2.42 20.50 1.59
N ARG A 281 3.61 20.57 2.17
CA ARG A 281 4.46 21.77 2.16
C ARG A 281 5.15 22.02 0.82
N ARG A 282 5.69 20.98 0.18
CA ARG A 282 6.54 21.09 -1.02
C ARG A 282 5.87 20.64 -2.32
N GLY A 283 4.75 19.95 -2.23
CA GLY A 283 4.03 19.37 -3.36
C GLY A 283 4.92 18.47 -4.22
N MET A 284 4.88 18.69 -5.53
CA MET A 284 5.59 17.84 -6.50
C MET A 284 7.12 17.95 -6.44
N ALA A 285 7.68 19.00 -5.83
CA ALA A 285 9.12 19.07 -5.60
C ALA A 285 9.58 17.99 -4.61
N PHE A 286 8.77 17.66 -3.60
CA PHE A 286 9.04 16.54 -2.70
C PHE A 286 8.94 15.20 -3.42
N VAL A 287 7.91 15.01 -4.26
CA VAL A 287 7.73 13.78 -5.04
C VAL A 287 8.92 13.54 -5.96
N LEU A 288 9.41 14.58 -6.64
CA LEU A 288 10.58 14.48 -7.52
C LEU A 288 11.85 14.10 -6.76
N ASP A 289 12.08 14.69 -5.59
CA ASP A 289 13.20 14.32 -4.72
C ASP A 289 13.10 12.85 -4.28
N ALA A 290 11.92 12.39 -3.87
CA ALA A 290 11.68 11.01 -3.48
C ALA A 290 11.88 10.01 -4.64
N ILE A 291 11.57 10.42 -5.87
CA ILE A 291 11.83 9.61 -7.07
C ILE A 291 13.34 9.50 -7.33
N ASN A 292 14.05 10.63 -7.28
CA ASN A 292 15.43 10.72 -7.74
C ASN A 292 16.46 10.28 -6.68
N LYS A 293 16.15 10.35 -5.39
CA LYS A 293 17.09 10.11 -4.29
C LYS A 293 16.68 8.84 -3.51
N PRO A 294 17.40 7.72 -3.65
CA PRO A 294 17.02 6.44 -3.06
C PRO A 294 16.78 6.45 -1.55
N THR A 295 17.61 7.15 -0.77
CA THR A 295 17.53 7.17 0.70
C THR A 295 16.65 8.29 1.25
N TYR A 296 16.17 9.21 0.41
CA TYR A 296 15.55 10.45 0.86
C TYR A 296 14.35 10.23 1.78
N LEU A 297 13.52 9.22 1.48
CA LEU A 297 12.35 8.90 2.29
C LEU A 297 12.74 8.26 3.64
N GLU A 298 13.76 7.41 3.66
CA GLU A 298 14.24 6.74 4.87
C GLU A 298 14.94 7.73 5.81
N ASP A 299 15.72 8.66 5.22
CA ASP A 299 16.39 9.74 5.94
C ASP A 299 15.36 10.72 6.54
N LEU A 300 14.32 11.06 5.77
CA LEU A 300 13.26 11.96 6.23
C LEU A 300 12.47 11.38 7.41
N THR A 301 12.23 10.08 7.44
CA THR A 301 11.44 9.43 8.50
C THR A 301 12.29 8.98 9.69
N GLY A 302 13.61 9.13 9.64
CA GLY A 302 14.53 8.60 10.65
C GLY A 302 14.67 7.07 10.59
N LEU A 303 14.13 6.42 9.56
CA LEU A 303 14.23 4.96 9.39
C LEU A 303 15.68 4.54 9.15
N THR A 304 16.49 5.36 8.46
CA THR A 304 17.92 5.12 8.28
C THR A 304 18.66 5.00 9.62
N GLU A 305 18.35 5.88 10.58
CA GLU A 305 18.98 5.87 11.90
C GLU A 305 18.49 4.69 12.74
N LEU A 306 17.19 4.38 12.67
CA LEU A 306 16.61 3.21 13.34
C LEU A 306 17.27 1.91 12.87
N MET A 307 17.42 1.71 11.55
CA MET A 307 18.09 0.52 10.99
C MET A 307 19.56 0.43 11.42
N LYS A 308 20.28 1.57 11.46
CA LYS A 308 21.66 1.60 11.96
C LYS A 308 21.74 1.18 13.43
N SER A 309 20.82 1.68 14.27
CA SER A 309 20.78 1.34 15.71
C SER A 309 20.47 -0.14 15.97
N MET A 310 19.60 -0.75 15.16
CA MET A 310 19.28 -2.18 15.26
C MET A 310 20.47 -3.05 14.86
N ASN A 311 21.16 -2.70 13.76
CA ASN A 311 22.34 -3.44 13.31
C ASN A 311 23.51 -3.35 14.30
N THR A 312 23.60 -2.28 15.12
CA THR A 312 24.60 -2.20 16.18
C THR A 312 24.28 -3.03 17.41
N LEU A 313 23.00 -3.34 17.65
CA LEU A 313 22.54 -4.16 18.79
C LEU A 313 22.64 -5.67 18.51
N ASP A 314 22.58 -6.07 17.24
CA ASP A 314 22.66 -7.48 16.80
C ASP A 314 24.09 -8.06 16.85
N VAL A 315 25.09 -7.25 17.22
CA VAL A 315 26.51 -7.64 17.30
C VAL A 315 26.93 -8.07 18.72
N ASP A 316 26.05 -7.98 19.72
CA ASP A 316 26.37 -8.24 21.14
C ASP A 316 25.90 -9.62 21.68
N TRP A 317 25.52 -10.57 20.80
CA TRP A 317 24.99 -11.89 21.18
C TRP A 317 25.86 -13.11 20.82
N ASP A 318 27.14 -12.92 20.50
CA ASP A 318 28.09 -14.04 20.32
C ASP A 318 29.48 -13.65 20.83
N ASP A 319 29.73 -13.80 22.13
CA ASP A 319 31.07 -14.07 22.69
C ASP A 319 30.94 -14.45 24.20
N GLU A 320 30.35 -15.61 24.48
CA GLU A 320 30.70 -16.34 25.72
C GLU A 320 31.85 -17.33 25.37
N PRO A 321 33.06 -17.16 25.93
CA PRO A 321 34.15 -18.08 25.69
C PRO A 321 33.89 -19.40 26.42
N ASP A 322 33.91 -20.50 25.66
CA ASP A 322 33.91 -21.89 26.16
C ASP A 322 35.16 -22.14 27.02
N GLU A 323 35.10 -21.82 28.31
CA GLU A 323 36.04 -22.31 29.33
C GLU A 323 35.33 -23.26 30.30
N ASN A 324 35.40 -24.56 30.02
CA ASN A 324 35.74 -25.53 31.06
C ASN A 324 36.15 -26.89 30.48
N ALA A 325 37.47 -27.08 30.36
CA ALA A 325 38.10 -28.38 30.45
C ALA A 325 38.44 -28.68 31.92
N GLY A 326 38.09 -29.86 32.44
CA GLY A 326 38.71 -30.40 33.66
C GLY A 326 37.88 -31.40 34.47
N ASP A 327 38.19 -32.69 34.29
CA ASP A 327 38.17 -33.82 35.24
C ASP A 327 37.10 -33.96 36.34
N MET A 328 36.44 -35.13 36.40
CA MET A 328 36.71 -36.14 37.44
C MET A 328 35.94 -37.47 37.21
N LEU A 329 36.74 -38.55 37.17
CA LEU A 329 36.48 -39.99 37.42
C LEU A 329 35.78 -40.84 36.33
#